data_AF-A7IKW5-F1
#
_entry.id   AF-A7IKW5-F1
#
_cell.length_a   1.000
_cell.length_b   1.000
_cell.length_c   1.000
_cell.angle_alpha   90.00
_cell.angle_beta   90.00
_cell.angle_gamma   90.00
#
_symmetry.space_group_name_H-M   'P 1'
#
loop_
_entity.id
_entity.type
_entity.pdbx_description
1 polymer ?
#
loop_
_entity_poly.entity_id
_entity_poly.type
_entity_poly.pdbx_seq_one_letter_code
_entity_poly.pdbx_strand_id
1 'polypeptide(L)'
;MARDKNTTGPTIEPRCLTQQQAAAYCGLTASGFAAWCRQGIVPGPIPGTKRWDRHALDAALDKASGLRHAETEPEDAYTKWKRERDAAKSAGAR
;
A
#
# COMPACT_ATOMS: atom_id res chain seq x y z
N MET A 1 30.96 -16.65 -11.84
CA MET A 1 29.56 -16.21 -12.03
C MET A 1 28.77 -16.93 -10.94
N ALA A 2 28.07 -16.35 -9.97
CA ALA A 2 27.69 -14.99 -9.60
C ALA A 2 27.82 -14.87 -8.06
N ARG A 3 27.91 -13.65 -7.53
CA ARG A 3 28.23 -13.38 -6.12
C ARG A 3 26.97 -13.42 -5.26
N ASP A 4 26.89 -14.37 -4.35
CA ASP A 4 25.92 -14.39 -3.25
C ASP A 4 26.42 -13.42 -2.18
N LYS A 5 25.89 -12.20 -2.16
CA LYS A 5 26.12 -11.23 -1.09
C LYS A 5 24.78 -10.80 -0.53
N ASN A 6 24.26 -11.53 0.44
CA ASN A 6 23.23 -10.98 1.31
C ASN A 6 23.68 -11.08 2.77
N THR A 7 24.20 -9.95 3.24
CA THR A 7 24.68 -9.70 4.60
C THR A 7 23.49 -9.30 5.47
N THR A 8 23.31 -10.01 6.57
CA THR A 8 22.34 -9.74 7.65
C THR A 8 22.67 -8.41 8.34
N GLY A 9 22.22 -7.29 7.76
CA GLY A 9 21.91 -6.06 8.51
C GLY A 9 20.48 -6.12 9.04
N PRO A 10 19.97 -5.08 9.74
CA PRO A 10 18.53 -5.02 10.00
C PRO A 10 17.82 -5.18 8.65
N THR A 11 16.87 -6.12 8.58
CA THR A 11 16.08 -6.46 7.39
C THR A 11 15.15 -5.28 7.06
N ILE A 12 15.74 -4.16 6.65
CA ILE A 12 15.01 -3.03 6.11
C ILE A 12 14.65 -3.46 4.70
N GLU A 13 13.48 -4.06 4.53
CA GLU A 13 12.93 -4.33 3.20
C GLU A 13 12.96 -3.02 2.41
N PRO A 14 13.72 -2.94 1.31
CA PRO A 14 13.83 -1.72 0.55
C PRO A 14 12.43 -1.37 0.01
N ARG A 15 11.87 -0.27 0.50
CA ARG A 15 10.55 0.23 0.04
C ARG A 15 10.56 0.57 -1.44
N CYS A 16 11.73 0.98 -1.93
CA CYS A 16 11.94 1.35 -3.32
C CYS A 16 12.40 0.16 -4.17
N LEU A 17 11.58 -0.20 -5.16
CA LEU A 17 11.81 -1.24 -6.14
C LEU A 17 12.40 -0.68 -7.44
N THR A 18 13.19 -1.51 -8.13
CA THR A 18 13.58 -1.26 -9.53
C THR A 18 12.42 -1.56 -10.47
N GLN A 19 12.52 -1.11 -11.74
CA GLN A 19 11.48 -1.38 -12.74
C GLN A 19 11.20 -2.88 -12.92
N GLN A 20 12.23 -3.72 -12.91
CA GLN A 20 12.06 -5.17 -13.05
C GLN A 20 11.37 -5.78 -11.84
N GLN A 21 11.72 -5.34 -10.63
CA GLN A 21 11.08 -5.79 -9.40
C GLN A 21 9.63 -5.32 -9.32
N ALA A 22 9.34 -4.08 -9.70
CA ALA A 22 7.98 -3.54 -9.74
C ALA A 22 7.12 -4.29 -10.77
N ALA A 23 7.66 -4.57 -11.95
CA ALA A 23 6.98 -5.36 -12.97
C ALA A 23 6.69 -6.79 -12.48
N ALA A 24 7.69 -7.46 -11.89
CA ALA A 24 7.53 -8.78 -11.30
C ALA A 24 6.50 -8.79 -10.16
N TYR A 25 6.48 -7.74 -9.33
CA TYR A 25 5.51 -7.56 -8.25
C TYR A 25 4.08 -7.47 -8.79
N CYS A 26 3.88 -6.72 -9.88
CA CYS A 26 2.58 -6.64 -10.56
C CYS A 26 2.25 -7.87 -11.44
N GLY A 27 3.12 -8.90 -11.50
CA GLY A 27 2.92 -10.07 -12.36
C GLY A 27 3.04 -9.77 -13.86
N LEU A 28 3.75 -8.71 -14.24
CA LEU A 28 3.88 -8.22 -15.62
C LEU A 28 5.32 -8.29 -16.13
N THR A 29 5.48 -8.19 -17.44
CA THR A 29 6.77 -7.91 -18.07
C THR A 29 7.15 -6.43 -17.88
N ALA A 30 8.45 -6.11 -17.94
CA ALA A 30 8.92 -4.72 -17.82
C ALA A 30 8.27 -3.77 -18.85
N SER A 31 8.03 -4.26 -20.08
CA SER A 31 7.33 -3.51 -21.11
C SER A 31 5.85 -3.31 -20.79
N GLY A 32 5.17 -4.35 -20.26
CA GLY A 32 3.77 -4.25 -19.83
C GLY A 32 3.61 -3.26 -18.67
N PHE A 33 4.53 -3.30 -17.71
CA PHE A 33 4.56 -2.34 -16.60
C PHE A 33 4.78 -0.90 -17.08
N ALA A 34 5.64 -0.68 -18.07
CA ALA A 34 5.82 0.63 -18.68
C ALA A 34 4.55 1.12 -19.40
N ALA A 35 3.79 0.22 -20.03
CA ALA A 35 2.50 0.55 -20.64
C ALA A 35 1.47 0.96 -19.58
N TRP A 36 1.40 0.25 -18.45
CA TRP A 36 0.53 0.61 -17.34
C TRP A 36 0.89 1.96 -16.71
N CYS A 37 2.19 2.27 -16.56
CA CYS A 37 2.64 3.59 -16.15
C CYS A 37 2.14 4.69 -17.10
N ARG A 38 2.22 4.45 -18.42
CA ARG A 38 1.75 5.40 -19.45
C ARG A 38 0.24 5.57 -19.46
N GLN A 39 -0.50 4.51 -19.18
CA GLN A 39 -1.96 4.52 -19.08
C GLN A 39 -2.46 5.13 -17.75
N GLY A 40 -1.58 5.35 -16.78
CA GLY A 40 -1.94 5.89 -15.47
C GLY A 40 -2.61 4.87 -14.53
N ILE A 41 -2.50 3.57 -14.82
CA ILE A 41 -3.02 2.50 -13.96
C ILE A 41 -2.15 2.37 -12.71
N VAL A 42 -0.83 2.45 -12.88
CA VAL A 42 0.17 2.43 -11.79
C VAL A 42 0.99 3.72 -11.82
N PRO A 43 1.51 4.16 -10.66
CA PRO A 43 2.30 5.38 -10.58
C PRO A 43 3.60 5.24 -11.39
N GLY A 44 4.01 6.36 -11.99
CA GLY A 44 5.35 6.51 -12.55
C GLY A 44 6.45 6.43 -11.47
N PRO A 45 7.72 6.44 -11.88
CA PRO A 45 8.83 6.45 -10.94
C PRO A 45 8.78 7.69 -10.05
N ILE A 46 9.27 7.56 -8.80
CA ILE A 46 9.35 8.66 -7.85
C ILE A 46 10.16 9.80 -8.48
N PRO A 47 9.65 11.04 -8.52
CA PRO A 47 10.34 12.18 -9.13
C PRO A 47 11.80 12.30 -8.66
N GLY A 48 12.72 12.49 -9.60
CA GLY A 48 14.16 12.55 -9.31
C GLY A 48 14.84 11.18 -9.17
N THR A 49 14.09 10.07 -9.22
CA THR A 49 14.65 8.71 -9.20
C THR A 49 14.10 7.86 -10.35
N LYS A 50 14.70 6.67 -10.53
CA LYS A 50 14.16 5.60 -11.38
C LYS A 50 13.64 4.44 -10.53
N ARG A 51 13.08 4.75 -9.35
CA ARG A 51 12.57 3.75 -8.41
C ARG A 51 11.07 3.91 -8.19
N TRP A 52 10.43 2.81 -7.85
CA TRP A 52 9.00 2.74 -7.53
C TRP A 52 8.82 2.41 -6.07
N ASP A 53 7.87 3.06 -5.40
CA ASP A 53 7.52 2.70 -4.04
C ASP A 53 6.50 1.55 -4.03
N ARG A 54 6.76 0.50 -3.24
CA ARG A 54 5.86 -0.64 -3.12
C ARG A 54 4.45 -0.24 -2.65
N HIS A 55 4.33 0.62 -1.65
CA HIS A 55 3.02 1.03 -1.13
C HIS A 55 2.25 1.87 -2.17
N ALA A 56 2.96 2.66 -2.98
CA ALA A 56 2.34 3.40 -4.07
C ALA A 56 1.79 2.46 -5.16
N LEU A 57 2.47 1.34 -5.43
CA LEU A 57 1.98 0.31 -6.34
C LEU A 57 0.72 -0.36 -5.77
N ASP A 58 0.74 -0.78 -4.51
CA ASP A 58 -0.42 -1.36 -3.83
C ASP A 58 -1.63 -0.43 -3.89
N ALA A 59 -1.46 0.83 -3.46
CA ALA A 59 -2.54 1.82 -3.48
C ALA A 59 -3.13 2.06 -4.88
N ALA A 60 -2.30 1.99 -5.92
CA ALA A 60 -2.75 2.14 -7.30
C ALA A 60 -3.48 0.90 -7.81
N LEU A 61 -3.03 -0.29 -7.44
CA LEU A 61 -3.72 -1.56 -7.73
C LEU A 61 -5.08 -1.61 -7.03
N ASP A 62 -5.16 -1.19 -5.76
CA ASP A 62 -6.40 -1.11 -5.01
C ASP A 62 -7.39 -0.15 -5.69
N LYS A 63 -6.92 1.04 -6.08
CA LYS A 63 -7.71 2.01 -6.83
C LYS A 63 -8.19 1.46 -8.18
N ALA A 64 -7.34 0.75 -8.91
CA ALA A 64 -7.68 0.14 -10.19
C ALA A 64 -8.66 -1.03 -10.04
N SER A 65 -8.54 -1.81 -8.96
CA SER A 65 -9.44 -2.92 -8.63
C SER A 65 -10.80 -2.45 -8.07
N GLY A 66 -10.92 -1.15 -7.76
CA GLY A 66 -12.10 -0.62 -7.07
C GLY A 66 -12.18 -1.08 -5.61
N LEU A 67 -11.11 -1.65 -5.08
CA LEU A 67 -10.94 -1.91 -3.66
C LEU A 67 -10.69 -0.55 -3.01
N ARG A 68 -11.78 0.12 -2.65
CA ARG A 68 -11.70 1.11 -1.58
C ARG A 68 -11.37 0.28 -0.35
N HIS A 69 -10.10 0.28 0.06
CA HIS A 69 -9.83 0.17 1.49
C HIS A 69 -10.72 1.24 2.09
N ALA A 70 -11.78 0.80 2.78
CA ALA A 70 -12.37 1.67 3.77
C ALA A 70 -11.14 2.08 4.57
N GLU A 71 -10.71 3.33 4.43
CA GLU A 71 -9.94 3.95 5.48
C GLU A 71 -10.76 3.59 6.70
N THR A 72 -10.27 2.60 7.46
CA THR A 72 -10.62 2.48 8.86
C THR A 72 -10.13 3.81 9.38
N GLU A 73 -10.97 4.84 9.24
CA GLU A 73 -10.88 6.05 10.02
C GLU A 73 -10.67 5.48 11.42
N PRO A 74 -9.52 5.77 12.05
CA PRO A 74 -9.30 5.28 13.39
C PRO A 74 -10.51 5.77 14.17
N GLU A 75 -11.41 4.85 14.57
CA GLU A 75 -12.61 5.24 15.29
C GLU A 75 -12.12 6.10 16.44
N ASP A 76 -12.37 7.41 16.34
CA ASP A 76 -11.83 8.36 17.29
C ASP A 76 -12.22 7.85 18.67
N ALA A 77 -11.29 7.83 19.63
CA ALA A 77 -11.54 7.24 20.94
C ALA A 77 -12.83 7.82 21.57
N TYR A 78 -13.17 9.05 21.19
CA TYR A 78 -14.43 9.72 21.48
C TYR A 78 -15.68 9.03 20.90
N THR A 79 -15.65 8.59 19.64
CA THR A 79 -16.75 7.87 18.97
C THR A 79 -17.01 6.52 19.65
N LYS A 80 -15.94 5.77 19.98
CA LYS A 80 -16.05 4.52 20.73
C LYS A 80 -16.66 4.74 22.12
N TRP A 81 -16.12 5.69 22.88
CA TRP A 81 -16.64 6.04 24.21
C TRP A 81 -18.11 6.49 24.17
N LYS A 82 -18.50 7.28 23.17
CA LYS A 82 -19.87 7.77 23.03
C LYS A 82 -20.86 6.62 22.82
N ARG A 83 -20.53 5.65 21.95
CA ARG A 83 -21.35 4.44 21.74
C ARG A 83 -21.49 3.63 23.02
N GLU A 84 -20.41 3.43 23.77
CA GLU A 84 -20.44 2.71 25.06
C GLU A 84 -21.32 3.43 26.09
N ARG A 85 -21.25 4.77 26.16
CA ARG A 85 -22.06 5.57 27.09
C ARG A 85 -23.54 5.59 26.73
N ASP A 86 -23.87 5.73 25.44
CA ASP A 86 -25.26 5.72 24.97
C ASP A 86 -25.88 4.32 25.17
N ALA A 87 -25.12 3.24 24.95
CA ALA A 87 -25.55 1.87 25.27
C ALA A 87 -25.80 1.68 26.78
N ALA A 88 -24.93 2.21 27.63
CA ALA A 88 -25.09 2.16 29.08
C ALA A 88 -26.31 2.96 29.57
N LYS A 89 -26.62 4.10 28.95
CA LYS A 89 -27.85 4.88 29.25
C LYS A 89 -29.13 4.13 28.87
N SER A 90 -29.14 3.40 27.76
CA SER A 90 -30.30 2.59 27.37
C SER A 90 -30.50 1.34 28.22
N ALA A 91 -29.45 0.85 28.90
CA ALA A 91 -29.53 -0.32 29.80
C ALA A 91 -29.95 0.03 31.24
N GLY A 92 -29.90 1.31 31.63
CA GLY A 92 -30.24 1.80 32.97
C GLY A 92 -31.68 2.29 33.15
N ALA A 93 -32.54 2.17 32.13
CA ALA A 93 -33.97 2.44 32.25
C ALA A 93 -34.72 1.19 32.74
N ARG A 94 -34.60 0.89 34.04
CA ARG A 94 -35.50 0.00 34.79
C ARG A 94 -35.72 0.55 36.18
#